data_AF-A0A0F9GJL7-F1
#
_entry.id   AF-A0A0F9GJL7-F1
#
_cell.length_a   1.000
_cell.length_b   1.000
_cell.length_c   1.000
_cell.angle_alpha   90.00
_cell.angle_beta   90.00
_cell.angle_gamma   90.00
#
_symmetry.space_group_name_H-M   'P 1'
#
loop_
_entity.id
_entity.type
_entity.pdbx_description
1 polymer ?
#
loop_
_entity_poly.entity_id
_entity_poly.type
_entity_poly.pdbx_seq_one_letter_code
_entity_poly.pdbx_strand_id
1 'polypeptide(L)'
;MAGRGTDIKLGTGIGDLGGLAVIATERHESGRIDRQLFGRSARQGDPGSAGAIVSLEDELVQRYTPHLAGTLRKRHGDTDKEVSGHLTRKLLDMAQHRAERMALKQRKGVLKTDDWLDEYLGFAGSEK
;
A
#
# COMPACT_ATOMS: atom_id res chain seq x y z
N MET A 1 -2.91 3.68 -10.53
CA MET A 1 -3.05 5.10 -10.15
C MET A 1 -3.37 5.93 -11.39
N ALA A 2 -4.59 6.45 -11.50
CA ALA A 2 -4.93 7.38 -12.57
C ALA A 2 -4.10 8.68 -12.44
N GLY A 3 -3.72 9.28 -13.58
CA GLY A 3 -2.94 10.52 -13.59
C GLY A 3 -1.49 10.37 -13.10
N ARG A 4 -0.90 9.17 -13.19
CA ARG A 4 0.51 8.95 -12.85
C ARG A 4 1.41 9.74 -13.82
N GLY A 5 2.36 10.49 -13.27
CA GLY A 5 3.30 11.31 -14.04
C GLY A 5 2.81 12.74 -14.30
N THR A 6 1.52 13.01 -14.11
CA THR A 6 0.97 14.37 -14.20
C THR A 6 1.14 15.10 -12.87
N ASP A 7 1.70 16.30 -12.95
CA ASP A 7 1.88 17.19 -11.81
C ASP A 7 0.56 17.87 -11.41
N ILE A 8 0.33 18.02 -10.11
CA ILE A 8 -0.81 18.76 -9.56
C ILE A 8 -0.26 20.08 -9.01
N LYS A 9 -0.36 21.13 -9.83
CA LYS A 9 0.02 22.49 -9.40
C LYS A 9 -1.08 23.08 -8.53
N LEU A 10 -0.69 23.75 -7.46
CA LEU A 10 -1.63 24.51 -6.64
C LEU A 10 -2.13 25.73 -7.42
N GLY A 11 -3.44 25.96 -7.37
CA GLY A 11 -4.06 27.20 -7.84
C GLY A 11 -3.75 28.37 -6.90
N THR A 12 -3.98 29.60 -7.38
CA THR A 12 -3.78 30.83 -6.61
C THR A 12 -4.55 30.79 -5.29
N GLY A 13 -3.89 31.09 -4.16
CA GLY A 13 -4.49 31.12 -2.83
C GLY A 13 -4.72 29.75 -2.17
N ILE A 14 -4.47 28.63 -2.86
CA ILE A 14 -4.63 27.28 -2.28
C ILE A 14 -3.50 26.96 -1.28
N GLY A 15 -2.31 27.52 -1.49
CA GLY A 15 -1.19 27.38 -0.56
C GLY A 15 -1.53 27.87 0.84
N ASP A 16 -2.21 29.02 0.93
CA ASP A 16 -2.62 29.63 2.20
C ASP A 16 -3.68 28.81 2.94
N LEU A 17 -4.42 27.95 2.22
CA LEU A 17 -5.41 27.01 2.77
C LEU A 17 -4.80 25.68 3.23
N GLY A 18 -3.47 25.53 3.15
CA GLY A 18 -2.77 24.29 3.52
C GLY A 18 -2.55 23.32 2.36
N GLY A 19 -2.86 23.73 1.13
CA GLY A 19 -2.48 23.00 -0.08
C GLY A 19 -3.31 21.76 -0.38
N LEU A 20 -2.72 20.81 -1.13
CA LEU A 20 -3.40 19.60 -1.55
C LEU A 20 -3.48 18.58 -0.39
N ALA A 21 -4.69 18.18 -0.02
CA ALA A 21 -4.94 17.07 0.90
C ALA A 21 -5.16 15.76 0.13
N VAL A 22 -4.37 14.74 0.45
CA VAL A 22 -4.49 13.40 -0.14
C VAL A 22 -5.04 12.45 0.91
N ILE A 23 -6.14 11.77 0.58
CA ILE A 23 -6.78 10.78 1.45
C ILE A 23 -6.74 9.42 0.74
N ALA A 24 -6.08 8.45 1.37
CA ALA A 24 -6.19 7.06 0.98
C ALA A 24 -7.40 6.43 1.69
N THR A 25 -8.27 5.80 0.92
CA THR A 25 -9.49 5.13 1.42
C THR A 25 -9.21 3.73 1.96
N GLU A 26 -8.03 3.20 1.67
CA GLU A 26 -7.53 1.90 2.13
C GLU A 26 -6.00 1.94 2.08
N ARG A 27 -5.34 0.92 2.63
CA ARG A 27 -3.89 0.73 2.48
C ARG A 27 -3.61 -0.37 1.47
N HIS A 28 -2.73 -0.08 0.52
CA HIS A 28 -2.37 -1.05 -0.50
C HIS A 28 -1.49 -2.15 0.10
N GLU A 29 -1.52 -3.35 -0.50
CA GLU A 29 -0.56 -4.42 -0.18
C GLU A 29 0.92 -4.03 -0.33
N SER A 30 1.24 -2.94 -1.05
CA SER A 30 2.60 -2.44 -1.21
C SER A 30 2.72 -1.01 -0.72
N GLY A 31 3.63 -0.78 0.22
CA GLY A 31 3.88 0.55 0.79
C GLY A 31 4.46 1.52 -0.24
N ARG A 32 5.01 0.99 -1.33
CA ARG A 32 5.44 1.81 -2.46
C ARG A 32 4.27 2.52 -3.14
N ILE A 33 3.11 1.87 -3.28
CA ILE A 33 1.93 2.48 -3.92
C ILE A 33 1.33 3.56 -3.01
N ASP A 34 1.24 3.28 -1.71
CA ASP A 34 0.79 4.29 -0.73
C ASP A 34 1.70 5.52 -0.75
N ARG A 35 3.03 5.33 -0.72
CA ARG A 35 4.00 6.44 -0.83
C ARG A 35 3.88 7.22 -2.14
N GLN A 36 3.54 6.54 -3.24
CA GLN A 36 3.29 7.23 -4.51
C GLN A 36 2.04 8.09 -4.47
N LEU A 37 0.97 7.62 -3.82
CA LEU A 37 -0.25 8.40 -3.62
C LEU A 37 0.01 9.61 -2.73
N PHE A 38 0.63 9.40 -1.55
CA PHE A 38 0.95 10.48 -0.62
C PHE A 38 1.93 11.50 -1.19
N GLY A 39 2.89 11.06 -2.01
CA GLY A 39 3.84 11.95 -2.68
C GLY A 39 3.23 12.82 -3.80
N ARG A 40 1.91 12.76 -4.02
CA ARG A 40 1.22 13.69 -4.93
C ARG A 40 0.94 15.05 -4.29
N SER A 41 0.91 15.15 -2.96
CA SER A 41 0.86 16.43 -2.25
C SER A 41 2.26 16.93 -1.87
N ALA A 42 2.35 18.17 -1.39
CA ALA A 42 3.56 18.80 -0.88
C ALA A 42 4.78 18.73 -1.83
N ARG A 43 4.57 18.97 -3.12
CA ARG A 43 5.63 18.92 -4.12
C ARG A 43 6.47 20.21 -4.06
N GLN A 44 7.79 20.09 -4.21
CA GLN A 44 8.71 21.25 -4.24
C GLN A 44 8.60 22.19 -3.02
N GLY A 45 8.18 21.69 -1.87
CA GLY A 45 8.00 22.49 -0.66
C GLY A 45 6.62 23.14 -0.54
N ASP A 46 5.69 22.87 -1.47
CA ASP A 46 4.29 23.27 -1.33
C ASP A 46 3.70 22.73 -0.01
N PRO A 47 2.76 23.46 0.62
CA PRO A 47 1.99 22.91 1.72
C PRO A 47 1.10 21.76 1.21
N GLY A 48 0.85 20.80 2.09
CA GLY A 48 -0.03 19.68 1.78
C GLY A 48 -0.17 18.72 2.94
N SER A 49 -1.20 17.90 2.87
CA SER A 49 -1.43 16.84 3.85
C SER A 49 -1.66 15.51 3.14
N ALA A 50 -1.38 14.42 3.86
CA ALA A 50 -1.61 13.08 3.39
C ALA A 50 -2.01 12.20 4.58
N GLY A 51 -3.10 11.46 4.42
CA GLY A 51 -3.64 10.58 5.44
C GLY A 51 -4.30 9.34 4.85
N ALA A 52 -4.55 8.35 5.69
CA ALA A 52 -5.30 7.17 5.32
C ALA A 52 -6.45 6.99 6.31
N ILE A 53 -7.63 6.70 5.77
CA ILE A 53 -8.79 6.22 6.51
C ILE A 53 -8.89 4.74 6.17
N VAL A 54 -8.96 3.90 7.20
CA VAL A 54 -8.80 2.45 7.07
C VAL A 54 -9.74 1.73 8.01
N SER A 55 -10.14 0.53 7.65
CA SER A 55 -10.95 -0.35 8.48
C SER A 55 -10.19 -1.61 8.90
N LEU A 56 -10.54 -2.15 10.07
CA LEU A 56 -10.11 -3.50 10.45
C LEU A 56 -10.71 -4.58 9.54
N GLU A 57 -11.74 -4.24 8.76
CA GLU A 57 -12.42 -5.11 7.81
C GLU A 57 -11.81 -5.08 6.41
N ASP A 58 -10.84 -4.19 6.16
CA ASP A 58 -10.16 -4.07 4.87
C ASP A 58 -9.44 -5.38 4.50
N GLU A 59 -9.38 -5.66 3.20
CA GLU A 59 -8.83 -6.91 2.66
C GLU A 59 -7.38 -7.15 3.12
N LEU A 60 -6.56 -6.09 3.16
CA LEU A 60 -5.18 -6.17 3.65
C LEU A 60 -5.11 -6.74 5.08
N VAL A 61 -5.98 -6.25 5.96
CA VAL A 61 -5.98 -6.65 7.37
C VAL A 61 -6.53 -8.06 7.53
N GLN A 62 -7.63 -8.37 6.84
CA GLN A 62 -8.28 -9.68 6.89
C GLN A 62 -7.41 -10.80 6.31
N ARG A 63 -6.71 -10.54 5.21
CA ARG A 63 -5.86 -11.54 4.53
C ARG A 63 -4.54 -11.79 5.26
N TYR A 64 -3.90 -10.74 5.79
CA TYR A 64 -2.53 -10.85 6.30
C TYR A 64 -2.42 -10.85 7.83
N THR A 65 -3.43 -10.35 8.55
CA THR A 65 -3.43 -10.26 10.03
C THR A 65 -4.78 -10.61 10.68
N PRO A 66 -5.46 -11.70 10.29
CA PRO A 66 -6.83 -11.99 10.74
C PRO A 66 -6.98 -12.13 12.26
N HIS A 67 -6.01 -12.78 12.92
CA HIS A 67 -6.07 -13.01 14.38
C HIS A 67 -5.93 -11.72 15.20
N LEU A 68 -5.02 -10.83 14.79
CA LEU A 68 -4.80 -9.54 15.45
C LEU A 68 -5.99 -8.61 15.22
N ALA A 69 -6.52 -8.58 14.00
CA ALA A 69 -7.72 -7.85 13.65
C ALA A 69 -8.92 -8.31 14.49
N GLY A 70 -9.13 -9.62 14.60
CA GLY A 70 -10.20 -10.21 15.41
C GLY A 70 -10.08 -9.86 16.90
N THR A 71 -8.87 -9.79 17.44
CA THR A 71 -8.64 -9.42 18.85
C THR A 71 -8.94 -7.95 19.09
N LEU A 72 -8.53 -7.06 18.19
CA LEU A 72 -8.85 -5.64 18.28
C LEU A 72 -10.35 -5.39 18.09
N ARG A 73 -10.98 -6.07 17.14
CA ARG A 73 -12.43 -5.98 16.94
C ARG A 73 -13.21 -6.44 18.17
N LYS A 74 -12.79 -7.52 18.84
CA LYS A 74 -13.42 -7.94 20.11
C LYS A 74 -13.23 -6.93 21.24
N ARG A 75 -12.14 -6.16 21.24
CA ARG A 75 -11.86 -5.14 22.28
C ARG A 75 -12.57 -3.81 22.02
N HIS A 76 -12.81 -3.46 20.76
CA HIS A 76 -13.25 -2.11 20.38
C HIS A 76 -14.48 -2.07 19.47
N GLY A 77 -15.03 -3.23 19.10
CA GLY A 77 -16.12 -3.35 18.12
C GLY A 77 -17.49 -2.82 18.58
N ASP A 78 -17.62 -2.40 19.84
CA ASP A 78 -18.85 -1.81 20.39
C ASP A 78 -18.78 -0.27 20.50
N THR A 79 -17.65 0.30 20.09
CA THR A 79 -17.44 1.74 20.06
C THR A 79 -17.34 2.19 18.61
N ASP A 80 -18.28 3.02 18.16
CA ASP A 80 -18.24 3.78 16.89
C ASP A 80 -17.16 4.88 16.92
N LYS A 81 -16.09 4.65 17.69
CA LYS A 81 -15.01 5.59 17.93
C LYS A 81 -13.81 5.20 17.09
N GLU A 82 -13.15 6.22 16.53
CA GLU A 82 -11.89 6.04 15.84
C GLU A 82 -10.87 5.36 16.74
N VAL A 83 -10.44 4.16 16.35
CA VAL A 83 -9.35 3.46 17.01
C VAL A 83 -8.02 3.98 16.46
N SER A 84 -7.71 5.24 16.77
CA SER A 84 -6.41 5.82 16.43
C SER A 84 -5.41 5.52 17.55
N GLY A 85 -4.33 4.83 17.18
CA GLY A 85 -3.31 4.44 18.15
C GLY A 85 -2.08 3.83 17.49
N HIS A 86 -0.98 3.88 18.21
CA HIS A 86 0.30 3.32 17.76
C HIS A 86 0.20 1.81 17.43
N LEU A 87 -0.71 1.10 18.12
CA LEU A 87 -0.96 -0.33 17.90
C LEU A 87 -1.64 -0.61 16.55
N THR A 88 -2.66 0.19 16.17
CA THR A 88 -3.36 0.05 14.88
C THR A 88 -2.41 0.31 13.71
N ARG A 89 -1.56 1.33 13.83
CA ARG A 89 -0.52 1.62 12.82
C ARG A 89 0.45 0.46 12.66
N LYS A 90 0.95 -0.09 13.79
CA LYS A 90 1.83 -1.27 13.77
C LYS A 90 1.16 -2.48 13.12
N LEU A 91 -0.13 -2.70 13.36
CA LEU A 91 -0.87 -3.78 12.73
C LEU A 91 -0.90 -3.63 11.20
N LEU A 92 -1.25 -2.44 10.71
CA LEU A 92 -1.29 -2.16 9.27
C LEU A 92 0.10 -2.31 8.64
N ASP A 93 1.14 -1.79 9.30
CA ASP A 93 2.51 -1.95 8.84
C ASP A 93 2.88 -3.44 8.78
N MET A 94 2.56 -4.25 9.80
CA MET A 94 2.80 -5.70 9.78
C MET A 94 2.06 -6.41 8.65
N ALA A 95 0.78 -6.08 8.43
CA ALA A 95 -0.03 -6.65 7.35
C ALA A 95 0.62 -6.36 5.99
N GLN A 96 1.03 -5.11 5.76
CA GLN A 96 1.69 -4.68 4.53
C GLN A 96 3.04 -5.38 4.33
N HIS A 97 3.89 -5.49 5.36
CA HIS A 97 5.14 -6.23 5.26
C HIS A 97 4.94 -7.71 4.93
N ARG A 98 3.88 -8.34 5.47
CA ARG A 98 3.56 -9.74 5.17
C ARG A 98 3.09 -9.90 3.72
N ALA A 99 2.28 -8.97 3.22
CA ALA A 99 1.85 -8.93 1.82
C ALA A 99 3.05 -8.81 0.86
N GLU A 100 3.96 -7.86 1.13
CA GLU A 100 5.16 -7.66 0.32
C GLU A 100 6.08 -8.89 0.31
N ARG A 101 6.25 -9.55 1.45
CA ARG A 101 7.03 -10.80 1.55
C ARG A 101 6.40 -11.93 0.74
N MET A 102 5.08 -12.07 0.80
CA MET A 102 4.36 -13.09 0.03
C MET A 102 4.50 -12.84 -1.47
N ALA A 103 4.31 -11.59 -1.92
CA ALA A 103 4.50 -11.20 -3.31
C ALA A 103 5.95 -11.41 -3.78
N LEU A 104 6.95 -11.14 -2.93
CA LEU A 104 8.35 -11.43 -3.23
C LEU A 104 8.60 -12.93 -3.41
N LYS A 105 8.02 -13.78 -2.54
CA LYS A 105 8.15 -15.24 -2.65
C LYS A 105 7.53 -15.75 -3.95
N GLN A 106 6.36 -15.24 -4.33
CA GLN A 106 5.70 -15.59 -5.59
C GLN A 106 6.56 -15.23 -6.79
N ARG A 107 7.08 -13.99 -6.85
CA ARG A 107 7.97 -13.55 -7.93
C ARG A 107 9.25 -14.39 -8.03
N LYS A 108 9.85 -14.76 -6.89
CA LYS A 108 11.00 -15.68 -6.87
C LYS A 108 10.64 -17.08 -7.37
N GLY A 109 9.42 -17.55 -7.11
CA GLY A 109 8.93 -18.82 -7.62
C GLY A 109 8.82 -18.80 -9.15
N VAL A 110 8.21 -17.75 -9.70
CA VAL A 110 8.10 -17.55 -11.15
C VAL A 110 9.49 -17.49 -11.79
N LEU A 111 10.41 -16.69 -11.24
CA LEU A 111 11.77 -16.58 -11.75
C LEU A 111 12.50 -17.93 -11.76
N LYS A 112 12.39 -18.73 -10.71
CA LYS A 112 13.00 -20.07 -10.66
C LYS A 112 12.43 -21.02 -11.71
N THR A 113 11.13 -20.93 -11.98
CA THR A 113 10.50 -21.73 -13.03
C THR A 113 11.03 -21.30 -14.40
N ASP A 114 11.18 -20.00 -14.62
CA ASP A 114 11.77 -19.42 -15.85
C ASP A 114 13.22 -19.90 -16.04
N ASP A 115 14.06 -19.77 -15.01
CA ASP A 115 15.45 -20.24 -15.01
C ASP A 115 15.55 -21.74 -15.34
N TRP A 116 14.63 -22.55 -14.79
CA TRP A 116 14.57 -23.99 -15.07
C TRP A 116 14.16 -24.28 -16.52
N LEU A 117 13.19 -23.54 -17.07
CA LEU A 117 12.80 -23.70 -18.48
C LEU A 117 13.96 -23.32 -19.40
N ASP A 118 14.68 -22.23 -19.12
CA ASP A 118 15.83 -21.81 -19.90
C ASP A 118 16.97 -22.86 -19.85
N GLU A 119 17.27 -23.41 -18.67
CA GLU A 119 18.32 -24.42 -18.50
C GLU A 119 18.00 -25.73 -19.25
N TYR A 120 16.77 -26.22 -19.15
CA TYR A 120 16.39 -27.55 -19.64
C TYR A 120 15.68 -27.57 -20.99
N LEU A 121 15.14 -26.43 -21.46
CA LEU A 121 14.47 -26.30 -22.75
C LEU A 121 15.09 -25.23 -23.64
N GLY A 122 16.18 -24.58 -23.22
CA GLY A 122 16.88 -23.57 -24.01
C GLY A 122 17.41 -24.07 -25.37
N PHE A 123 17.56 -25.38 -25.56
CA PHE A 123 17.91 -25.97 -26.86
C PHE A 123 16.72 -26.14 -27.82
N ALA A 124 15.48 -26.07 -27.33
CA ALA A 124 14.26 -26.23 -28.15
C ALA A 124 13.88 -24.94 -28.93
N GLY A 125 14.60 -23.83 -28.71
CA GLY A 125 14.31 -22.51 -29.28
C GLY A 125 15.46 -21.88 -30.06
N SER A 126 16.33 -22.68 -30.70
CA SER A 126 17.25 -22.17 -31.73
C SER A 126 16.75 -22.52 -33.13
N GLU A 127 15.69 -21.84 -33.57
CA GLU A 127 15.48 -21.69 -35.02
C GLU A 127 16.50 -20.68 -35.55
N LYS A 128 17.22 -21.10 -36.61
CA LYS A 128 18.13 -20.27 -37.40
C LYS A 128 17.39 -19.14 -38.11
#